data_AF-A0A1Q3GLQ2-F1
#
_entry.id   AF-A0A1Q3GLQ2-F1
#
_cell.length_a   1.000
_cell.length_b   1.000
_cell.length_c   1.000
_cell.angle_alpha   90.00
_cell.angle_beta   90.00
_cell.angle_gamma   90.00
#
_symmetry.space_group_name_H-M   'P 1'
#
loop_
_entity.id
_entity.type
_entity.pdbx_description
1 polymer ?
#
loop_
_entity_poly.entity_id
_entity_poly.type
_entity_poly.pdbx_seq_one_letter_code
_entity_poly.pdbx_strand_id
1 'polypeptide(L)'
;MALPYESIARQRYGQAFIDKVHGISRRLKIKPSWLMEVMHSESGLKHDIQNSIGAVGFIQFLIPTAQGLGTTTQALAAMGGIPQLDYVYKYYAPYAGRMKTPDDLYVVAFYPYALGKSNNYIVGSERGDAWARTVKAQNAPFDLNRDGYVSLGEFRQFVRKKFKNLPDSDFEQGFLGLGIDKGKAFVISGFVLLIVAAGAWYFRREIFGFYKKQAQNIQEMAKDVKEKIT
;
A
#
# COMPACT_ATOMS: atom_id res chain seq x y z
N MET A 1 18.99 -9.96 2.26
CA MET A 1 19.35 -9.25 1.02
C MET A 1 19.87 -7.87 1.44
N ALA A 2 21.00 -7.43 0.89
CA ALA A 2 21.54 -6.09 1.18
C ALA A 2 20.55 -5.01 0.71
N LEU A 3 20.54 -3.84 1.35
CA LEU A 3 19.66 -2.75 0.94
C LEU A 3 20.11 -2.19 -0.42
N PRO A 4 19.18 -1.72 -1.28
CA PRO A 4 19.57 -0.92 -2.43
C PRO A 4 20.34 0.31 -1.95
N TYR A 5 21.44 0.62 -2.62
CA TYR A 5 22.31 1.77 -2.31
C TYR A 5 22.93 1.75 -0.90
N GLU A 6 23.00 0.58 -0.25
CA GLU A 6 23.56 0.46 1.10
C GLU A 6 25.00 0.99 1.19
N SER A 7 25.84 0.68 0.19
CA SER A 7 27.23 1.16 0.15
C SER A 7 27.32 2.68 0.13
N ILE A 8 26.47 3.35 -0.65
CA ILE A 8 26.39 4.81 -0.75
C ILE A 8 25.97 5.41 0.60
N ALA A 9 24.90 4.88 1.20
CA ALA A 9 24.41 5.37 2.49
C ALA A 9 25.42 5.12 3.62
N ARG A 10 26.02 3.94 3.66
CA ARG A 10 27.04 3.55 4.63
C ARG A 10 28.29 4.41 4.51
N GLN A 11 28.74 4.70 3.30
CA GLN A 11 29.89 5.59 3.07
C GLN A 11 29.60 7.01 3.56
N ARG A 12 28.38 7.53 3.34
CA ARG A 12 28.03 8.92 3.68
C ARG A 12 27.66 9.12 5.15
N TYR A 13 26.99 8.14 5.77
CA TYR A 13 26.35 8.30 7.07
C TYR A 13 26.69 7.19 8.09
N GLY A 14 27.45 6.16 7.69
CA GLY A 14 27.85 5.06 8.57
C GLY A 14 26.76 4.02 8.83
N GLN A 15 27.10 3.01 9.66
CA GLN A 15 26.20 1.90 10.02
C GLN A 15 24.96 2.38 10.80
N ALA A 16 25.10 3.41 11.64
CA ALA A 16 23.99 3.95 12.43
C ALA A 16 22.82 4.45 11.56
N PHE A 17 23.09 4.94 10.35
CA PHE A 17 22.05 5.30 9.39
C PHE A 17 21.28 4.08 8.90
N ILE A 18 21.99 3.00 8.54
CA ILE A 18 21.39 1.74 8.08
C ILE A 18 20.51 1.14 9.19
N ASP A 19 21.01 1.10 10.42
CA ASP A 19 20.25 0.59 11.58
C ASP A 19 18.99 1.40 11.83
N LYS A 20 19.08 2.73 11.69
CA LYS A 20 17.93 3.63 11.85
C LYS A 20 16.90 3.45 10.74
N VAL A 21 17.32 3.27 9.48
CA VAL A 21 16.42 2.92 8.37
C VAL A 21 15.67 1.63 8.68
N HIS A 22 16.37 0.57 9.12
CA HIS A 22 15.72 -0.67 9.54
C HIS A 22 14.72 -0.46 10.69
N GLY A 23 15.08 0.33 11.71
CA GLY A 23 14.22 0.65 12.83
C GLY A 23 12.94 1.40 12.42
N ILE A 24 13.07 2.40 11.55
CA ILE A 24 11.96 3.16 10.99
C ILE A 24 11.04 2.25 10.17
N SER A 25 11.60 1.44 9.27
CA SER A 25 10.82 0.55 8.43
C SER A 25 10.02 -0.48 9.21
N ARG A 26 10.58 -1.02 10.31
CA ARG A 26 9.83 -1.89 11.24
C ARG A 26 8.62 -1.17 11.84
N ARG A 27 8.80 0.07 12.33
CA ARG A 27 7.71 0.85 12.94
C ARG A 27 6.63 1.22 11.92
N LEU A 28 7.03 1.51 10.68
CA LEU A 28 6.11 1.83 9.58
C LEU A 28 5.44 0.58 8.96
N LYS A 29 5.92 -0.63 9.31
CA LYS A 29 5.49 -1.91 8.73
C LYS A 29 5.74 -1.99 7.21
N ILE A 30 6.89 -1.48 6.77
CA ILE A 30 7.36 -1.51 5.37
C ILE A 30 8.71 -2.23 5.27
N LYS A 31 9.13 -2.58 4.06
CA LYS A 31 10.51 -3.07 3.86
C LYS A 31 11.50 -1.90 3.84
N PRO A 32 12.70 -2.06 4.43
CA PRO A 32 13.75 -1.03 4.42
C PRO A 32 14.27 -0.72 3.01
N SER A 33 14.20 -1.68 2.09
CA SER A 33 14.53 -1.46 0.68
C SER A 33 13.64 -0.39 0.04
N TRP A 34 12.35 -0.34 0.38
CA TRP A 34 11.41 0.64 -0.18
C TRP A 34 11.76 2.05 0.25
N LEU A 35 12.10 2.22 1.54
CA LEU A 35 12.48 3.52 2.08
C LEU A 35 13.80 4.00 1.47
N MET A 36 14.78 3.13 1.32
CA MET A 36 16.03 3.43 0.64
C MET A 36 15.83 3.85 -0.82
N GLU A 37 14.96 3.14 -1.56
CA GLU A 37 14.65 3.44 -2.95
C GLU A 37 13.98 4.82 -3.10
N VAL A 38 12.99 5.12 -2.24
CA VAL A 38 12.33 6.44 -2.21
C VAL A 38 13.32 7.54 -1.88
N MET A 39 14.14 7.39 -0.83
CA MET A 39 15.11 8.43 -0.47
C MET A 39 16.19 8.65 -1.55
N HIS A 40 16.57 7.58 -2.25
CA HIS A 40 17.47 7.69 -3.39
C HIS A 40 16.79 8.37 -4.59
N SER A 41 15.54 8.03 -4.87
CA SER A 41 14.73 8.61 -5.95
C SER A 41 14.50 10.11 -5.78
N GLU A 42 14.31 10.56 -4.54
CA GLU A 42 14.00 11.95 -4.21
C GLU A 42 15.25 12.84 -4.15
N SER A 43 16.37 12.35 -3.60
CA SER A 43 17.55 13.21 -3.38
C SER A 43 18.90 12.55 -3.67
N GLY A 44 18.93 11.32 -4.18
CA GLY A 44 20.18 10.55 -4.29
C GLY A 44 20.80 10.28 -2.92
N LEU A 45 19.96 10.07 -1.90
CA LEU A 45 20.36 9.92 -0.49
C LEU A 45 21.12 11.13 0.07
N LYS A 46 20.89 12.34 -0.47
CA LYS A 46 21.46 13.58 0.08
C LYS A 46 20.42 14.23 0.99
N HIS A 47 20.80 14.47 2.25
CA HIS A 47 19.90 15.05 3.25
C HIS A 47 19.83 16.58 3.17
N ASP A 48 20.75 17.21 2.46
CA ASP A 48 20.96 18.65 2.42
C ASP A 48 20.58 19.28 1.06
N ILE A 49 20.26 18.48 0.04
CA ILE A 49 19.86 18.99 -1.27
C ILE A 49 18.52 19.72 -1.17
N GLN A 50 18.53 20.95 -1.69
CA GLN A 50 17.35 21.77 -1.95
C GLN A 50 17.09 21.89 -3.46
N ASN A 51 15.85 21.74 -3.88
CA ASN A 51 15.44 21.98 -5.28
C ASN A 51 14.93 23.42 -5.51
N SER A 52 14.59 23.76 -6.75
CA SER A 52 14.15 25.11 -7.15
C SER A 52 12.85 25.59 -6.50
N ILE A 53 12.02 24.66 -6.01
CA ILE A 53 10.75 24.97 -5.32
C ILE A 53 10.90 24.95 -3.78
N GLY A 54 12.14 24.83 -3.28
CA GLY A 54 12.44 24.89 -1.85
C GLY A 54 12.23 23.58 -1.08
N ALA A 55 12.05 22.45 -1.78
CA ALA A 55 11.95 21.14 -1.16
C ALA A 55 13.33 20.64 -0.72
N VAL A 56 13.45 20.05 0.48
CA VAL A 56 14.75 19.69 1.09
C VAL A 56 14.83 18.24 1.56
N GLY A 57 16.01 17.64 1.43
CA GLY A 57 16.40 16.43 2.16
C GLY A 57 15.91 15.13 1.57
N PHE A 58 16.03 14.05 2.35
CA PHE A 58 15.91 12.67 1.87
C PHE A 58 14.64 12.38 1.08
N ILE A 59 13.52 12.98 1.47
CA ILE A 59 12.23 12.80 0.79
C ILE A 59 11.68 14.11 0.21
N GLN A 60 12.56 15.09 0.00
CA GLN A 60 12.24 16.42 -0.54
C GLN A 60 11.03 17.06 0.18
N PHE A 61 11.18 17.27 1.49
CA PHE A 61 10.19 17.94 2.31
C PHE A 61 9.87 19.33 1.75
N LEU A 62 8.63 19.53 1.30
CA LEU A 62 8.11 20.84 0.93
C LEU A 62 8.04 21.77 2.14
N ILE A 63 8.06 23.09 1.90
CA ILE A 63 7.96 24.10 2.96
C ILE A 63 6.76 23.87 3.90
N PRO A 64 5.52 23.67 3.41
CA PRO A 64 4.38 23.42 4.29
C PRO A 64 4.49 22.08 5.05
N THR A 65 5.11 21.07 4.44
CA THR A 65 5.36 19.77 5.09
C THR A 65 6.32 19.93 6.25
N ALA A 66 7.44 20.65 6.06
CA ALA A 66 8.40 20.90 7.13
C ALA A 66 7.75 21.66 8.30
N GLN A 67 6.94 22.68 8.00
CA GLN A 67 6.18 23.43 9.01
C GLN A 67 5.21 22.54 9.78
N GLY A 68 4.45 21.69 9.08
CA GLY A 68 3.53 20.73 9.71
C GLY A 68 4.22 19.70 10.62
N LEU A 69 5.52 19.45 10.40
CA LEU A 69 6.35 18.59 11.24
C LEU A 69 7.05 19.33 12.39
N GLY A 70 6.76 20.62 12.57
CA GLY A 70 7.33 21.46 13.62
C GLY A 70 8.78 21.89 13.35
N THR A 71 9.17 22.04 12.07
CA THR A 71 10.51 22.46 11.65
C THR A 71 10.46 23.37 10.42
N THR A 72 11.60 23.68 9.82
CA THR A 72 11.71 24.43 8.56
C THR A 72 12.61 23.69 7.58
N THR A 73 12.51 24.03 6.28
CA THR A 73 13.41 23.46 5.27
C THR A 73 14.86 23.87 5.50
N GLN A 74 15.10 25.07 6.04
CA GLN A 74 16.43 25.52 6.45
C GLN A 74 16.99 24.68 7.59
N ALA A 75 16.18 24.38 8.62
CA ALA A 75 16.59 23.52 9.72
C ALA A 75 16.83 22.07 9.25
N LEU A 76 16.00 21.56 8.34
CA LEU A 76 16.18 20.25 7.71
C LEU A 76 17.47 20.17 6.88
N ALA A 77 17.83 21.23 6.15
CA ALA A 77 19.06 21.27 5.37
C ALA A 77 20.31 21.36 6.26
N ALA A 78 20.21 22.08 7.38
CA ALA A 78 21.32 22.26 8.32
C ALA A 78 21.53 21.08 9.28
N MET A 79 20.53 20.20 9.48
CA MET A 79 20.68 19.04 10.35
C MET A 79 21.39 17.89 9.64
N GLY A 80 22.14 17.06 10.37
CA GLY A 80 22.76 15.88 9.80
C GLY A 80 21.75 14.83 9.31
N GLY A 81 22.18 13.95 8.41
CA GLY A 81 21.33 12.90 7.82
C GLY A 81 20.69 11.96 8.86
N ILE A 82 21.42 11.51 9.88
CA ILE A 82 20.86 10.62 10.91
C ILE A 82 19.71 11.30 11.69
N PRO A 83 19.86 12.54 12.21
CA PRO A 83 18.73 13.29 12.77
C PRO A 83 17.56 13.49 11.79
N GLN A 84 17.84 13.77 10.51
CA GLN A 84 16.78 13.98 9.52
C GLN A 84 15.87 12.75 9.32
N LEU A 85 16.40 11.53 9.53
CA LEU A 85 15.58 10.32 9.50
C LEU A 85 14.43 10.32 10.53
N ASP A 86 14.52 11.07 11.63
CA ASP A 86 13.39 11.22 12.56
C ASP A 86 12.22 11.98 11.92
N TYR A 87 12.50 12.95 11.05
CA TYR A 87 11.49 13.66 10.27
C TYR A 87 10.92 12.81 9.15
N VAL A 88 11.76 11.95 8.54
CA VAL A 88 11.29 10.94 7.57
C VAL A 88 10.28 10.00 8.26
N TYR A 89 10.60 9.52 9.46
CA TYR A 89 9.66 8.72 10.24
C TYR A 89 8.39 9.51 10.59
N LYS A 90 8.50 10.73 11.13
CA LYS A 90 7.34 11.55 11.52
C LYS A 90 6.38 11.77 10.34
N TYR A 91 6.91 12.00 9.14
CA TYR A 91 6.11 12.19 7.93
C TYR A 91 5.32 10.93 7.54
N TYR A 92 5.94 9.76 7.56
CA TYR A 92 5.28 8.51 7.17
C TYR A 92 4.47 7.84 8.30
N ALA A 93 4.69 8.22 9.57
CA ALA A 93 4.06 7.60 10.73
C ALA A 93 2.52 7.53 10.66
N PRO A 94 1.79 8.56 10.18
CA PRO A 94 0.32 8.50 10.02
C PRO A 94 -0.17 7.42 9.05
N TYR A 95 0.72 6.90 8.20
CA TYR A 95 0.40 5.91 7.16
C TYR A 95 0.92 4.51 7.51
N ALA A 96 1.48 4.31 8.72
CA ALA A 96 2.03 3.05 9.15
C ALA A 96 1.03 1.90 8.98
N GLY A 97 1.49 0.81 8.34
CA GLY A 97 0.65 -0.34 8.03
C GLY A 97 -0.37 -0.15 6.89
N ARG A 98 -0.51 1.03 6.30
CA ARG A 98 -1.35 1.28 5.11
C ARG A 98 -0.58 1.22 3.80
N MET A 99 0.74 1.42 3.84
CA MET A 99 1.62 1.33 2.68
C MET A 99 2.00 -0.14 2.44
N LYS A 100 1.35 -0.79 1.47
CA LYS A 100 1.47 -2.25 1.25
C LYS A 100 2.51 -2.63 0.20
N THR A 101 2.94 -1.67 -0.61
CA THR A 101 3.90 -1.84 -1.70
C THR A 101 4.86 -0.64 -1.76
N PRO A 102 5.98 -0.73 -2.52
CA PRO A 102 6.85 0.41 -2.76
C PRO A 102 6.13 1.59 -3.41
N ASP A 103 5.17 1.33 -4.31
CA ASP A 103 4.37 2.39 -4.93
C ASP A 103 3.43 3.07 -3.94
N ASP A 104 2.84 2.35 -2.97
CA ASP A 104 2.05 3.01 -1.91
C ASP A 104 2.91 3.95 -1.05
N LEU A 105 4.13 3.55 -0.70
CA LEU A 105 5.07 4.43 0.01
C LEU A 105 5.39 5.68 -0.83
N TYR A 106 5.61 5.51 -2.14
CA TYR A 106 5.93 6.64 -3.00
C TYR A 106 4.72 7.53 -3.30
N VAL A 107 3.51 6.96 -3.34
CA VAL A 107 2.25 7.73 -3.38
C VAL A 107 2.15 8.65 -2.17
N VAL A 108 2.57 8.20 -0.99
CA VAL A 108 2.59 9.08 0.20
C VAL A 108 3.56 10.23 0.01
N ALA A 109 4.75 10.02 -0.54
CA ALA A 109 5.70 11.12 -0.80
C ALA A 109 5.18 12.11 -1.85
N PHE A 110 4.50 11.62 -2.90
CA PHE A 110 4.02 12.42 -4.02
C PHE A 110 2.70 13.15 -3.70
N TYR A 111 1.67 12.40 -3.32
CA TYR A 111 0.32 12.91 -3.09
C TYR A 111 -0.42 12.06 -2.04
N PRO A 112 -0.19 12.30 -0.73
CA PRO A 112 -0.64 11.40 0.33
C PRO A 112 -2.15 11.12 0.36
N TYR A 113 -2.97 12.06 -0.10
CA TYR A 113 -4.42 11.90 -0.19
C TYR A 113 -4.85 10.75 -1.14
N ALA A 114 -4.02 10.42 -2.13
CA ALA A 114 -4.29 9.35 -3.09
C ALA A 114 -4.04 7.94 -2.54
N LEU A 115 -3.45 7.79 -1.34
CA LEU A 115 -3.19 6.46 -0.76
C LEU A 115 -4.48 5.66 -0.58
N GLY A 116 -4.54 4.48 -1.19
CA GLY A 116 -5.69 3.57 -1.12
C GLY A 116 -6.83 3.89 -2.10
N LYS A 117 -6.67 4.89 -2.98
CA LYS A 117 -7.61 5.12 -4.08
C LYS A 117 -7.43 4.08 -5.20
N SER A 118 -8.43 3.99 -6.08
CA SER A 118 -8.38 3.11 -7.25
C SER A 118 -7.38 3.61 -8.29
N ASN A 119 -6.92 2.73 -9.19
CA ASN A 119 -5.99 3.12 -10.26
C ASN A 119 -6.58 4.18 -11.21
N ASN A 120 -7.91 4.27 -11.30
CA ASN A 120 -8.59 5.27 -12.14
C ASN A 120 -8.74 6.63 -11.44
N TYR A 121 -8.27 6.77 -10.20
CA TYR A 121 -8.31 8.04 -9.48
C TYR A 121 -7.41 9.06 -10.17
N ILE A 122 -7.99 10.21 -10.54
CA ILE A 122 -7.23 11.34 -11.08
C ILE A 122 -6.65 12.14 -9.91
N VAL A 123 -5.32 12.23 -9.84
CA VAL A 123 -4.63 12.89 -8.74
C VAL A 123 -4.96 14.39 -8.75
N GLY A 124 -5.40 14.91 -7.60
CA GLY A 124 -5.84 16.30 -7.45
C GLY A 124 -7.31 16.55 -7.78
N SER A 125 -8.05 15.57 -8.30
CA SER A 125 -9.47 15.75 -8.66
C SER A 125 -10.37 16.10 -7.47
N GLU A 126 -9.97 15.79 -6.23
CA GLU A 126 -10.71 16.18 -5.03
C GLU A 126 -10.72 17.70 -4.79
N ARG A 127 -9.83 18.44 -5.46
CA ARG A 127 -9.77 19.91 -5.45
C ARG A 127 -10.32 20.53 -6.74
N GLY A 128 -10.91 19.72 -7.62
CA GLY A 128 -11.47 20.12 -8.90
C GLY A 128 -10.55 19.92 -10.10
N ASP A 129 -11.15 19.97 -11.28
CA ASP A 129 -10.51 19.72 -12.60
C ASP A 129 -9.29 20.62 -12.86
N ALA A 130 -9.40 21.91 -12.55
CA ALA A 130 -8.30 22.86 -12.71
C ALA A 130 -7.05 22.45 -11.91
N TRP A 131 -7.25 21.99 -10.67
CA TRP A 131 -6.14 21.54 -9.82
C TRP A 131 -5.54 20.23 -10.34
N ALA A 132 -6.35 19.29 -10.80
CA ALA A 132 -5.86 18.05 -11.42
C ALA A 132 -4.94 18.33 -12.63
N ARG A 133 -5.31 19.30 -13.48
CA ARG A 133 -4.45 19.74 -14.59
C ARG A 133 -3.17 20.43 -14.11
N THR A 134 -3.21 21.19 -13.01
CA THR A 134 -1.99 21.74 -12.38
C THR A 134 -1.05 20.64 -11.89
N VAL A 135 -1.59 19.61 -11.21
CA VAL A 135 -0.82 18.45 -10.76
C VAL A 135 -0.12 17.79 -11.95
N LYS A 136 -0.85 17.56 -13.04
CA LYS A 136 -0.26 17.04 -14.28
C LYS A 136 0.81 17.95 -14.85
N ALA A 137 0.57 19.26 -14.96
CA ALA A 137 1.53 20.20 -15.53
C ALA A 137 2.86 20.21 -14.78
N GLN A 138 2.81 20.07 -13.46
CA GLN A 138 4.00 19.99 -12.59
C GLN A 138 4.70 18.62 -12.64
N ASN A 139 3.99 17.57 -13.08
CA ASN A 139 4.43 16.18 -13.03
C ASN A 139 4.25 15.47 -14.38
N ALA A 140 4.56 16.17 -15.48
CA ALA A 140 4.31 15.70 -16.84
C ALA A 140 4.84 14.28 -17.15
N PRO A 141 5.97 13.79 -16.59
CA PRO A 141 6.41 12.42 -16.80
C PRO A 141 5.47 11.32 -16.29
N PHE A 142 4.48 11.64 -15.46
CA PHE A 142 3.52 10.68 -14.90
C PHE A 142 2.25 10.53 -15.75
N ASP A 143 2.01 11.44 -16.71
CA ASP A 143 0.93 11.32 -17.70
C ASP A 143 1.43 10.46 -18.86
N LEU A 144 1.17 9.15 -18.77
CA LEU A 144 1.75 8.15 -19.69
C LEU A 144 0.94 8.06 -20.98
N ASN A 145 -0.39 8.23 -20.90
CA ASN A 145 -1.29 8.18 -22.05
C ASN A 145 -1.46 9.55 -22.75
N ARG A 146 -0.96 10.63 -22.16
CA ARG A 146 -1.02 12.02 -22.65
C ARG A 146 -2.44 12.60 -22.72
N ASP A 147 -3.33 12.19 -21.82
CA ASP A 147 -4.71 12.65 -21.76
C ASP A 147 -4.91 13.99 -21.02
N GLY A 148 -3.83 14.54 -20.45
CA GLY A 148 -3.87 15.80 -19.71
C GLY A 148 -4.04 15.64 -18.21
N TYR A 149 -4.11 14.41 -17.70
CA TYR A 149 -4.22 14.08 -16.28
C TYR A 149 -3.12 13.14 -15.83
N VAL A 150 -3.04 12.91 -14.52
CA VAL A 150 -2.23 11.84 -13.93
C VAL A 150 -3.19 10.95 -13.16
N SER A 151 -3.43 9.74 -13.68
CA SER A 151 -4.13 8.72 -12.91
C SER A 151 -3.18 8.05 -11.91
N LEU A 152 -3.74 7.54 -10.81
CA LEU A 152 -2.96 6.79 -9.83
C LEU A 152 -2.35 5.51 -10.44
N GLY A 153 -3.04 4.90 -11.41
CA GLY A 153 -2.54 3.75 -12.16
C GLY A 153 -1.28 4.07 -12.96
N GLU A 154 -1.26 5.20 -13.65
CA GLU A 154 -0.09 5.66 -14.40
C GLU A 154 1.08 5.99 -13.48
N PHE A 155 0.82 6.68 -12.36
CA PHE A 155 1.85 6.92 -11.36
C PHE A 155 2.46 5.61 -10.86
N ARG A 156 1.63 4.61 -10.50
CA ARG A 156 2.10 3.29 -10.06
C ARG A 156 2.91 2.57 -11.13
N GLN A 157 2.50 2.65 -12.40
CA GLN A 157 3.25 2.09 -13.53
C GLN A 157 4.61 2.77 -13.69
N PHE A 158 4.65 4.10 -13.58
CA PHE A 158 5.89 4.87 -13.59
C PHE A 158 6.82 4.44 -12.45
N VAL A 159 6.30 4.30 -11.23
CA VAL A 159 7.09 3.88 -10.06
C VAL A 159 7.68 2.49 -10.25
N ARG A 160 6.89 1.51 -10.71
CA ARG A 160 7.38 0.14 -11.00
C ARG A 160 8.54 0.16 -12.00
N LYS A 161 8.46 0.99 -13.04
CA LYS A 161 9.55 1.17 -14.01
C LYS A 161 10.77 1.85 -13.41
N LYS A 162 10.57 2.84 -12.54
CA LYS A 162 11.65 3.59 -11.87
C LYS A 162 12.40 2.72 -10.86
N PHE A 163 11.68 1.95 -10.06
CA PHE A 163 12.19 1.15 -8.95
C PHE A 163 12.57 -0.28 -9.39
N LYS A 164 13.26 -0.39 -10.53
CA LYS A 164 13.68 -1.68 -11.13
C LYS A 164 14.66 -2.50 -10.28
N ASN A 165 15.21 -1.91 -9.22
CA ASN A 165 16.12 -2.58 -8.29
C ASN A 165 15.39 -3.34 -7.18
N LEU A 166 14.07 -3.15 -7.06
CA LEU A 166 13.23 -3.90 -6.14
C LEU A 166 12.66 -5.14 -6.86
N PRO A 167 12.53 -6.28 -6.17
CA PRO A 167 11.95 -7.49 -6.77
C PRO A 167 10.46 -7.28 -7.05
N ASP A 168 9.95 -7.84 -8.15
CA ASP A 168 8.54 -7.71 -8.55
C ASP A 168 7.57 -8.14 -7.43
N SER A 169 7.97 -9.13 -6.61
CA SER A 169 7.21 -9.59 -5.44
C SER A 169 6.91 -8.48 -4.42
N ASP A 170 7.69 -7.40 -4.40
CA ASP A 170 7.45 -6.27 -3.51
C ASP A 170 6.25 -5.43 -3.95
N PHE A 171 5.92 -5.42 -5.24
CA PHE A 171 4.81 -4.65 -5.80
C PHE A 171 3.51 -5.45 -5.90
N GLU A 172 3.54 -6.72 -5.51
CA GLU A 172 2.38 -7.58 -5.48
C GLU A 172 1.72 -7.52 -4.10
N GLN A 173 0.49 -7.02 -4.02
CA GLN A 173 -0.31 -7.20 -2.82
C GLN A 173 -0.72 -8.69 -2.78
N GLY A 174 -0.12 -9.45 -1.85
CA GLY A 174 -0.46 -10.86 -1.67
C GLY A 174 -1.97 -11.06 -1.53
N PHE A 175 -2.48 -12.18 -2.03
CA PHE A 175 -3.92 -12.48 -2.02
C PHE A 175 -4.50 -12.33 -0.59
N LEU A 176 -5.58 -11.54 -0.46
CA LEU A 176 -6.24 -11.20 0.82
C LEU A 176 -5.37 -10.48 1.86
N GLY A 177 -4.25 -9.86 1.47
CA GLY A 177 -3.34 -9.21 2.42
C GLY A 177 -2.57 -10.18 3.32
N LEU A 178 -2.61 -11.48 3.00
CA LEU A 178 -1.95 -12.55 3.75
C LEU A 178 -0.50 -12.81 3.29
N GLY A 179 0.04 -11.99 2.38
CA GLY A 179 1.41 -12.17 1.88
C GLY A 179 1.61 -13.45 1.06
N ILE A 180 0.53 -14.01 0.52
CA ILE A 180 0.55 -15.24 -0.27
C ILE A 180 0.74 -14.91 -1.75
N ASP A 181 1.80 -15.47 -2.33
CA ASP A 181 2.11 -15.42 -3.76
C ASP A 181 0.93 -15.93 -4.62
N LYS A 182 0.69 -15.31 -5.78
CA LYS A 182 -0.33 -15.69 -6.78
C LYS A 182 -0.31 -17.19 -7.12
N GLY A 183 0.86 -17.81 -7.25
CA GLY A 183 0.97 -19.25 -7.54
C GLY A 183 0.45 -20.13 -6.40
N LYS A 184 0.64 -19.71 -5.15
CA LYS A 184 0.10 -20.37 -3.95
C LYS A 184 -1.35 -19.98 -3.68
N ALA A 185 -1.77 -18.79 -4.10
CA ALA A 185 -3.13 -18.30 -3.99
C ALA A 185 -4.11 -19.14 -4.83
N PHE A 186 -3.71 -19.61 -6.01
CA PHE A 186 -4.52 -20.53 -6.83
C PHE A 186 -4.78 -21.88 -6.14
N VAL A 187 -3.77 -22.40 -5.42
CA VAL A 187 -3.92 -23.63 -4.64
C VAL A 187 -4.85 -23.41 -3.45
N ILE A 188 -4.70 -22.29 -2.75
CA ILE A 188 -5.53 -21.98 -1.57
C ILE A 188 -6.97 -21.63 -1.95
N SER A 189 -7.20 -20.91 -3.05
CA SER A 189 -8.56 -20.64 -3.53
C SER A 189 -9.29 -21.94 -3.90
N GLY A 190 -8.58 -22.92 -4.48
CA GLY A 190 -9.10 -24.28 -4.68
C GLY A 190 -9.51 -24.96 -3.37
N PHE A 191 -8.66 -24.93 -2.35
CA PHE A 191 -8.97 -25.51 -1.03
C PHE A 191 -10.09 -24.76 -0.29
N VAL A 192 -10.13 -23.43 -0.34
CA VAL A 192 -11.19 -22.62 0.27
C VAL A 192 -12.53 -22.87 -0.42
N LEU A 193 -12.56 -22.93 -1.76
CA LEU A 193 -13.77 -23.29 -2.51
C LEU A 193 -14.23 -24.71 -2.18
N LEU A 194 -13.31 -25.67 -2.03
CA LEU A 194 -13.64 -27.03 -1.59
C LEU A 194 -14.22 -27.07 -0.18
N ILE A 195 -13.66 -26.30 0.77
CA ILE A 195 -14.19 -26.21 2.15
C ILE A 195 -15.58 -25.57 2.16
N VAL A 196 -15.78 -24.49 1.41
CA VAL A 196 -17.09 -23.81 1.29
C VAL A 196 -18.11 -24.74 0.62
N ALA A 197 -17.72 -25.43 -0.45
CA ALA A 197 -18.59 -26.39 -1.13
C ALA A 197 -18.91 -27.60 -0.26
N ALA A 198 -17.93 -28.15 0.47
CA ALA A 198 -18.14 -29.23 1.42
C ALA A 198 -19.04 -28.81 2.60
N GLY A 199 -18.86 -27.59 3.11
CA GLY A 199 -19.74 -26.99 4.11
C GLY A 199 -21.17 -26.84 3.59
N ALA A 200 -21.35 -26.26 2.41
CA ALA A 200 -22.67 -26.12 1.77
C ALA A 200 -23.33 -27.48 1.50
N TRP A 201 -22.56 -28.49 1.05
CA TRP A 201 -23.04 -29.86 0.86
C TRP A 201 -23.46 -30.51 2.18
N TYR A 202 -22.64 -30.39 3.24
CA TYR A 202 -22.94 -30.91 4.56
C TYR A 202 -24.21 -30.27 5.14
N PHE A 203 -24.32 -28.94 5.09
CA PHE A 203 -25.52 -28.20 5.47
C PHE A 203 -26.75 -28.64 4.68
N ARG A 204 -26.63 -28.81 3.37
CA ARG A 204 -27.72 -29.30 2.52
C ARG A 204 -28.13 -30.72 2.88
N ARG A 205 -27.20 -31.60 3.23
CA ARG A 205 -27.50 -33.01 3.50
C ARG A 205 -28.15 -33.20 4.86
N GLU A 206 -27.56 -32.65 5.92
CA GLU A 206 -27.97 -32.94 7.29
C GLU A 206 -29.17 -32.09 7.73
N ILE A 207 -29.14 -30.77 7.49
CA ILE A 207 -30.20 -29.88 7.98
C ILE A 207 -31.47 -30.03 7.14
N PHE A 208 -31.39 -29.97 5.80
CA PHE A 208 -32.59 -30.20 4.99
C PHE A 208 -33.08 -31.66 5.07
N GLY A 209 -32.19 -32.63 5.28
CA GLY A 209 -32.58 -34.02 5.55
C GLY A 209 -33.43 -34.15 6.81
N PHE A 210 -33.02 -33.48 7.89
CA PHE A 210 -33.77 -33.42 9.15
C PHE A 210 -35.16 -32.78 8.96
N TYR A 211 -35.24 -31.63 8.30
CA TYR A 211 -36.52 -30.96 8.05
C TYR A 211 -37.47 -31.76 7.16
N LYS A 212 -36.93 -32.44 6.13
CA LYS A 212 -37.74 -33.32 5.28
C LYS A 212 -38.35 -34.47 6.06
N LYS A 213 -37.59 -35.09 6.97
CA LYS A 213 -38.08 -36.17 7.83
C LYS A 213 -39.16 -35.70 8.81
N GLN A 214 -39.00 -34.51 9.40
CA GLN A 214 -40.04 -33.91 10.24
C GLN A 214 -41.34 -33.64 9.45
N ALA A 215 -41.23 -33.09 8.23
CA ALA A 215 -42.39 -32.83 7.40
C ALA A 215 -43.16 -34.12 7.05
N GLN A 216 -42.46 -35.21 6.77
CA GLN A 216 -43.08 -36.53 6.51
C GLN A 216 -43.82 -37.07 7.75
N ASN A 217 -43.18 -37.03 8.91
CA ASN A 217 -43.81 -37.48 10.17
C ASN A 217 -45.09 -36.68 10.48
N ILE A 218 -45.09 -35.36 10.25
CA ILE A 218 -46.26 -34.51 10.46
C ILE A 218 -47.39 -34.88 9.48
N GLN A 219 -47.06 -35.19 8.22
CA GLN A 219 -48.05 -35.62 7.23
C GLN A 219 -48.67 -36.98 7.58
N GLU A 220 -47.86 -37.94 8.05
CA GLU A 220 -48.35 -39.24 8.53
C GLU A 220 -49.25 -39.08 9.75
N MET A 221 -48.84 -38.29 10.75
CA MET A 221 -49.68 -37.98 11.90
C MET A 221 -51.01 -37.32 11.50
N ALA A 222 -50.99 -36.38 10.55
CA ALA A 222 -52.20 -35.73 10.07
C ALA A 222 -53.14 -36.71 9.36
N LYS A 223 -52.58 -37.69 8.63
CA LYS A 223 -53.35 -38.76 7.98
C LYS A 223 -54.00 -39.70 9.00
N ASP A 224 -53.23 -40.17 9.98
CA ASP A 224 -53.71 -41.03 11.08
C ASP A 224 -54.82 -40.37 11.90
N VAL A 225 -54.66 -39.07 12.19
CA VAL A 225 -55.69 -38.29 12.89
C VAL A 225 -56.96 -38.26 12.05
N LYS A 226 -56.88 -37.94 10.75
CA LYS A 226 -58.03 -37.87 9.85
C LYS A 226 -58.78 -39.21 9.74
N GLU A 227 -58.06 -40.34 9.69
CA GLU A 227 -58.66 -41.68 9.67
C GLU A 227 -59.39 -42.03 10.98
N LYS A 228 -58.98 -41.47 12.13
CA LYS A 228 -59.63 -41.72 13.43
C LYS A 228 -60.87 -40.86 13.70
N ILE A 229 -61.08 -39.78 12.95
CA ILE A 229 -62.24 -38.88 13.12
C ILE A 229 -63.29 -39.03 12.01
N THR A 230 -63.14 -40.01 11.12
CA THR A 230 -64.09 -40.37 10.06
C THR A 230 -64.67 -41.75 10.36
#